data_AF-A0A940STW5-F1
#
_entry.id   AF-A0A940STW5-F1
#
_cell.length_a   1.000
_cell.length_b   1.000
_cell.length_c   1.000
_cell.angle_alpha   90.00
_cell.angle_beta   90.00
_cell.angle_gamma   90.00
#
_symmetry.space_group_name_H-M   'P 1'
#
loop_
_entity.id
_entity.type
_entity.pdbx_description
1 polymer ?
#
loop_
_entity_poly.entity_id
_entity_poly.type
_entity_poly.pdbx_seq_one_letter_code
_entity_poly.pdbx_strand_id
1 'polypeptide(L)' 'MNSEEIEVNDWYVCRSELFEYEFIGQASQKLVNACIVEITHCEQIDQAQSEEYLNRVVVSYRHMSN' A
#
# COMPACT_ATOMS: atom_id res chain seq x y z
N MET A 1 -9.22 15.88 10.04
CA MET A 1 -7.75 16.00 9.86
C MET A 1 -7.21 14.58 9.89
N ASN A 2 -6.71 13.96 8.83
CA ASN A 2 -6.44 14.39 7.46
C ASN A 2 -7.13 13.44 6.47
N SER A 3 -7.89 14.01 5.54
CA SER A 3 -8.29 13.37 4.29
C SER A 3 -7.09 13.43 3.34
N GLU A 4 -6.01 12.71 3.67
CA GLU A 4 -4.82 12.70 2.81
C GLU A 4 -5.18 11.99 1.50
N GLU A 5 -5.33 12.80 0.46
CA GLU A 5 -5.34 12.33 -0.92
C GLU A 5 -4.00 11.60 -1.14
N ILE A 6 -4.05 10.30 -1.40
CA ILE A 6 -2.85 9.50 -1.69
C ILE A 6 -2.15 10.15 -2.88
N GLU A 7 -0.87 10.48 -2.78
CA GLU A 7 -0.04 11.02 -3.86
C GLU A 7 0.85 9.94 -4.48
N VAL A 8 1.01 9.98 -5.80
CA VAL A 8 1.88 9.02 -6.51
C VAL A 8 3.34 9.40 -6.23
N ASN A 9 4.17 8.39 -6.00
CA ASN A 9 5.57 8.44 -5.57
C ASN A 9 5.78 8.80 -4.09
N ASP A 10 4.72 9.00 -3.32
CA ASP A 10 4.81 9.16 -1.86
C ASP A 10 4.75 7.80 -1.14
N TRP A 11 5.25 7.80 0.09
CA TRP A 11 5.44 6.63 0.94
C TRP A 11 4.36 6.55 2.02
N TYR A 12 3.75 5.37 2.17
CA TYR A 12 2.65 5.15 3.09
C TYR A 12 2.87 3.90 3.94
N VAL A 13 2.48 4.00 5.21
CA VAL A 13 2.24 2.81 6.03
C VAL A 13 0.89 2.24 5.59
N CYS A 14 0.93 1.02 5.09
CA CYS A 14 -0.17 0.36 4.42
C CYS A 14 -0.59 -0.90 5.19
N ARG A 15 -1.86 -1.25 5.05
CA ARG A 15 -2.43 -2.50 5.57
C ARG A 15 -3.22 -3.18 4.46
N SER A 16 -3.06 -4.49 4.34
CA SER A 16 -3.78 -5.33 3.38
C SER A 16 -4.41 -6.50 4.11
N GLU A 17 -5.48 -7.08 3.56
CA GLU A 17 -6.02 -8.35 4.07
C GLU A 17 -5.07 -9.53 3.75
N LEU A 18 -4.13 -9.35 2.82
CA LEU A 18 -3.13 -10.35 2.44
C LEU A 18 -1.96 -10.43 3.44
N PHE A 19 -1.76 -9.39 4.25
CA PHE A 19 -0.65 -9.32 5.21
C PHE A 19 -1.20 -9.10 6.61
N GLU A 20 -0.77 -9.92 7.56
CA GLU A 20 -1.18 -9.77 8.96
C GLU A 20 -0.65 -8.47 9.60
N TYR A 21 0.42 -7.89 9.02
CA TYR A 21 1.15 -6.74 9.56
C TYR A 21 1.11 -5.54 8.61
N GLU A 22 1.36 -4.37 9.17
CA GLU A 22 1.58 -3.16 8.40
C GLU A 22 2.88 -3.26 7.59
N PHE A 23 2.91 -2.62 6.43
CA PHE A 23 4.08 -2.56 5.56
C PHE A 23 4.29 -1.15 5.04
N ILE A 24 5.52 -0.82 4.68
CA ILE A 24 5.84 0.45 4.03
C ILE A 24 5.89 0.21 2.53
N GLY A 25 5.17 1.03 1.78
CA GLY A 25 5.26 1.00 0.34
C GLY A 25 5.03 2.35 -0.31
N GLN A 26 5.47 2.45 -1.56
CA GLN A 26 5.35 3.65 -2.37
C GLN A 26 4.11 3.55 -3.26
N ALA A 27 3.26 4.56 -3.26
CA ALA A 27 2.12 4.60 -4.17
C ALA A 27 2.61 4.78 -5.61
N SER A 28 2.39 3.80 -6.46
CA SER A 28 2.83 3.81 -7.87
C SER A 28 1.73 4.29 -8.82
N GLN A 29 0.46 4.10 -8.46
CA GLN A 29 -0.67 4.46 -9.32
C GLN A 29 -1.94 4.74 -8.50
N LYS A 30 -2.67 5.82 -8.82
CA LYS A 30 -4.02 6.08 -8.27
C LYS A 30 -5.09 5.37 -9.12
N LEU A 31 -6.08 4.81 -8.44
CA LEU A 31 -7.31 4.25 -9.00
C LEU A 31 -8.52 4.91 -8.32
N VAL A 32 -9.73 4.64 -8.78
CA VAL A 32 -10.94 5.12 -8.11
C VAL A 32 -11.07 4.41 -6.74
N ASN A 33 -10.94 5.16 -5.64
CA ASN A 33 -10.99 4.68 -4.25
C ASN A 33 -9.92 3.64 -3.86
N ALA A 34 -8.83 3.55 -4.63
CA ALA A 34 -7.75 2.62 -4.34
C ALA A 34 -6.43 3.15 -4.93
N CYS A 35 -5.30 2.61 -4.50
CA CYS A 35 -4.00 2.83 -5.14
C CYS A 35 -3.21 1.54 -5.23
N ILE A 36 -2.31 1.47 -6.20
CA ILE A 36 -1.31 0.40 -6.28
C ILE A 36 -0.09 0.86 -5.49
N VAL A 37 0.30 0.06 -4.51
CA VAL A 37 1.46 0.31 -3.64
C VAL A 37 2.53 -0.72 -3.94
N GLU A 38 3.74 -0.23 -4.20
CA GLU A 38 4.93 -1.05 -4.30
C GLU A 38 5.50 -1.32 -2.91
N ILE A 39 5.54 -2.58 -2.50
CA ILE A 39 6.07 -3.00 -1.21
C ILE A 39 7.59 -2.89 -1.24
N THR A 40 8.15 -2.14 -0.32
CA THR A 40 9.61 -1.91 -0.27
C THR A 40 10.20 -2.40 1.04
N HIS A 41 9.40 -2.45 2.11
CA HIS A 41 9.81 -3.04 3.37
C HIS A 41 8.62 -3.63 4.13
N CYS A 42 8.78 -4.87 4.59
CA CYS A 42 7.88 -5.52 5.55
C CYS A 42 8.73 -6.41 6.46
N GLU A 43 8.55 -6.32 7.78
CA GLU A 43 9.35 -7.07 8.76
C GLU A 43 9.23 -8.60 8.64
N GLN A 44 8.17 -9.11 7.98
CA GLN A 44 7.91 -10.55 7.85
C GLN A 44 7.90 -11.08 6.40
N ILE A 45 7.97 -10.21 5.38
CA ILE A 45 8.08 -10.70 4.00
C ILE A 45 9.54 -11.09 3.79
N ASP A 46 9.82 -12.39 3.98
CA ASP A 46 11.08 -12.99 3.57
C ASP A 46 11.25 -12.74 2.06
N GLN A 47 12.49 -12.51 1.61
CA GLN A 47 12.79 -12.00 0.27
C GLN A 47 12.11 -12.84 -0.84
N ALA A 48 11.95 -14.15 -0.60
CA ALA A 48 11.26 -15.11 -1.44
C ALA A 48 9.74 -14.88 -1.60
N GLN A 49 9.03 -14.39 -0.57
CA GLN A 49 7.60 -14.05 -0.69
C GLN A 49 7.41 -12.72 -1.44
N SER A 50 8.36 -11.80 -1.35
CA SER A 50 8.31 -10.54 -2.12
C SER A 50 8.30 -10.80 -3.63
N GLU A 51 9.08 -11.79 -4.07
CA GLU A 51 9.16 -12.22 -5.46
C GLU A 51 7.85 -12.90 -5.93
N GLU A 52 7.17 -13.63 -5.05
CA GLU A 52 5.91 -14.33 -5.36
C GLU A 52 4.71 -13.38 -5.53
N TYR A 53 4.66 -12.28 -4.77
CA TYR A 53 3.57 -11.28 -4.82
C TYR A 53 3.81 -10.09 -5.77
N LEU A 54 4.81 -10.17 -6.66
CA LEU A 54 5.15 -9.12 -7.65
C LEU A 54 5.43 -7.72 -7.02
N ASN A 55 5.77 -7.65 -5.72
CA ASN A 55 6.02 -6.43 -4.97
C ASN A 55 4.91 -5.36 -5.06
N ARG A 56 3.69 -5.70 -5.48
CA ARG A 56 2.63 -4.72 -5.73
C ARG A 56 1.30 -5.18 -5.15
N VAL A 57 0.64 -4.30 -4.41
CA VAL A 57 -0.68 -4.56 -3.84
C VAL A 57 -1.63 -3.41 -4.08
N VAL A 58 -2.90 -3.74 -4.31
CA VAL A 58 -3.97 -2.76 -4.40
C VAL A 58 -4.48 -2.48 -3.00
N VAL A 59 -4.29 -1.25 -2.52
CA VAL A 59 -4.77 -0.78 -1.23
C VAL A 59 -6.01 0.08 -1.45
N SER A 60 -7.15 -0.37 -0.93
CA SER A 60 -8.39 0.41 -0.96
C SER A 60 -8.35 1.48 0.13
N TYR A 61 -8.75 2.69 -0.19
CA TYR A 61 -8.92 3.76 0.80
C TYR A 61 -10.33 4.33 0.69
N ARG A 62 -10.97 4.56 1.84
CA ARG A 62 -12.31 5.15 1.87
C ARG A 62 -12.16 6.64 2.11
N HIS A 63 -12.51 7.45 1.11
CA HIS A 63 -12.64 8.89 1.31
C HIS A 63 -13.78 9.15 2.31
N MET A 64 -13.43 9.50 3.55
CA MET A 64 -14.42 10.00 4.50
C MET A 64 -14.61 11.49 4.23
N SER A 65 -15.59 11.79 3.37
CA SER A 65 -16.09 13.16 3.21
C SER A 65 -16.86 13.53 4.48
N ASN A 66 -16.48 14.64 5.14
CA ASN A 66 -17.31 15.29 6.15
C ASN A 66 -18.52 15.96 5.49
#